data_AF-A0A0R1UAL5-F1
#
_entry.id   AF-A0A0R1UAL5-F1
#
_cell.length_a   1.000
_cell.length_b   1.000
_cell.length_c   1.000
_cell.angle_alpha   90.00
_cell.angle_beta   90.00
_cell.angle_gamma   90.00
#
_symmetry.space_group_name_H-M   'P 1'
#
loop_
_entity.id
_entity.type
_entity.pdbx_description
1 polymer ?
#
loop_
_entity_poly.entity_id
_entity_poly.type
_entity_poly.pdbx_seq_one_letter_code
_entity_poly.pdbx_strand_id
1 'polypeptide(L)'
;MKFGELGLSKNLLRAIQKSGYEEATPIQEQTIPLVLAGQDVIGQAQTGTGKTAAFGLPLLEHVDLDNPAIQAIIISPTRELAIQTQEELFRLGRDKHVKVQVVYGGADIRRQIKALKQHPQILVGTPGRLRDHLNRQTVQLDHVQTLVLDEADEMLNMGFLDDIEAIIKETPATRQTLLFSATMPPAIKKIGVQFMQDPQTVKIAAKELTTDLVDQYYIRAKDYEKFDIMTRLIDVQDPDLTIVFGRTKRRVDELSRGLLARGYNSAGIHGDLTQERRTKIMKRFKAGELDILVATDVAARGLDISGVTHVYNYDIPSDPDSYVHRIGRTGRAGHHGVSLTFVTPNEMDYLHEIEKLTKVRMLPLKPPTEEEAFRGQVASAVNDIQTLIQDPTTEKYQEAAAQLLEDHPAVELVAALLNDLTKDSAEQVPVKITPERPLPRRKNDRKGGFRGHGKGNRRNFHRESQRHFNGRRNNHRRHRDGNQKPAFRLHHKED
;
A
#
# COMPACT_ATOMS: atom_id res chain seq x y z
N MET A 1 16.26 -2.49 -25.39
CA MET A 1 15.57 -2.27 -26.68
C MET A 1 15.00 -0.87 -26.69
N LYS A 2 15.10 -0.14 -27.81
CA LYS A 2 14.52 1.21 -27.89
C LYS A 2 13.03 1.14 -28.15
N PHE A 3 12.25 2.09 -27.61
CA PHE A 3 10.81 2.17 -27.86
C PHE A 3 10.45 2.28 -29.35
N GLY A 4 11.32 2.87 -30.17
CA GLY A 4 11.14 2.97 -31.61
C GLY A 4 11.08 1.63 -32.34
N GLU A 5 11.55 0.54 -31.72
CA GLU A 5 11.54 -0.81 -32.27
C GLU A 5 10.28 -1.60 -31.91
N LEU A 6 9.38 -1.03 -31.08
CA LEU A 6 8.20 -1.71 -30.55
C LEU A 6 6.93 -1.52 -31.39
N GLY A 7 7.03 -0.86 -32.55
CA GLY A 7 5.88 -0.67 -33.47
C GLY A 7 4.89 0.42 -33.06
N LEU A 8 5.31 1.36 -32.21
CA LEU A 8 4.46 2.48 -31.75
C LEU A 8 4.44 3.65 -32.74
N SER A 9 3.33 4.37 -32.81
CA SER A 9 3.19 5.56 -33.67
C SER A 9 4.16 6.68 -33.29
N LYS A 10 4.47 7.54 -34.26
CA LYS A 10 5.35 8.71 -34.05
C LYS A 10 4.84 9.66 -32.95
N ASN A 11 3.52 9.75 -32.76
CA ASN A 11 2.94 10.60 -31.71
C ASN A 11 3.23 10.02 -30.33
N LEU A 12 3.06 8.72 -30.13
CA LEU A 12 3.42 8.06 -28.86
C LEU A 12 4.93 8.09 -28.61
N LEU A 13 5.76 7.86 -29.63
CA LEU A 13 7.22 7.94 -29.47
C LEU A 13 7.69 9.32 -28.99
N ARG A 14 7.08 10.41 -29.47
CA ARG A 14 7.36 11.76 -28.96
C ARG A 14 6.90 11.93 -27.51
N ALA A 15 5.73 11.40 -27.16
CA ALA A 15 5.21 11.49 -25.79
C ALA A 15 6.09 10.70 -24.81
N ILE A 16 6.55 9.51 -25.19
CA ILE A 16 7.51 8.68 -24.45
C ILE A 16 8.81 9.46 -24.19
N GLN A 17 9.38 10.07 -25.22
CA GLN A 17 10.60 10.87 -25.09
C GLN A 17 10.40 12.09 -24.17
N LYS A 18 9.29 12.82 -24.31
CA LYS A 18 8.94 13.96 -23.43
C LYS A 18 8.75 13.55 -21.97
N SER A 19 8.28 12.33 -21.74
CA SER A 19 8.10 11.74 -20.41
C SER A 19 9.40 11.21 -19.80
N GLY A 20 10.53 11.28 -20.51
CA GLY A 20 11.85 10.88 -20.01
C GLY A 20 12.14 9.38 -20.11
N TYR A 21 11.35 8.63 -20.89
CA TYR A 21 11.65 7.22 -21.16
C TYR A 21 12.78 7.11 -22.19
N GLU A 22 13.88 6.47 -21.80
CA GLU A 22 15.03 6.24 -22.68
C GLU A 22 14.98 4.85 -23.33
N GLU A 23 14.92 3.81 -22.50
CA GLU A 23 14.90 2.41 -22.92
C GLU A 23 13.70 1.67 -22.34
N ALA A 24 13.18 0.70 -23.09
CA ALA A 24 12.08 -0.13 -22.62
C ALA A 24 12.57 -1.11 -21.55
N THR A 25 11.82 -1.25 -20.46
CA THR A 25 12.12 -2.25 -19.43
C THR A 25 11.80 -3.66 -19.92
N PRO A 26 12.36 -4.73 -19.32
CA PRO A 26 12.10 -6.11 -19.78
C PRO A 26 10.62 -6.48 -19.86
N ILE A 27 9.79 -5.97 -18.93
CA ILE A 27 8.33 -6.19 -18.99
C ILE A 27 7.72 -5.45 -20.19
N GLN A 28 8.15 -4.24 -20.51
CA GLN A 28 7.67 -3.46 -21.65
C GLN A 28 8.08 -4.11 -22.97
N GLU A 29 9.34 -4.49 -23.12
CA GLU A 29 9.89 -5.15 -24.32
C GLU A 29 9.11 -6.42 -24.68
N GLN A 30 8.78 -7.24 -23.68
CA GLN A 30 8.13 -8.52 -23.90
C GLN A 30 6.61 -8.42 -24.01
N THR A 31 5.96 -7.46 -23.33
CA THR A 31 4.49 -7.36 -23.35
C THR A 31 3.97 -6.46 -24.46
N ILE A 32 4.61 -5.32 -24.75
CA ILE A 32 4.07 -4.34 -25.70
C ILE A 32 3.79 -4.96 -27.08
N PRO A 33 4.70 -5.74 -27.70
CA PRO A 33 4.42 -6.37 -28.99
C PRO A 33 3.25 -7.36 -28.96
N LEU A 34 3.10 -8.12 -27.87
CA LEU A 34 2.01 -9.09 -27.71
C LEU A 34 0.66 -8.38 -27.56
N VAL A 35 0.63 -7.31 -26.77
CA VAL A 35 -0.58 -6.52 -26.56
C VAL A 35 -0.97 -5.79 -27.85
N LEU A 36 -0.01 -5.26 -28.60
CA LEU A 36 -0.25 -4.67 -29.94
C LEU A 36 -0.77 -5.70 -30.95
N ALA A 37 -0.39 -6.97 -30.81
CA ALA A 37 -0.94 -8.05 -31.64
C ALA A 37 -2.36 -8.50 -31.24
N GLY A 38 -2.98 -7.87 -30.22
CA GLY A 38 -4.31 -8.20 -29.74
C GLY A 38 -4.39 -9.46 -28.88
N GLN A 39 -3.25 -9.98 -28.41
CA GLN A 39 -3.20 -11.19 -27.59
C GLN A 39 -3.50 -10.88 -26.12
N ASP A 40 -4.12 -11.83 -25.43
CA ASP A 40 -4.27 -11.78 -23.98
C ASP A 40 -2.91 -12.00 -23.31
N VAL A 41 -2.62 -11.22 -22.26
CA VAL A 41 -1.29 -11.25 -21.61
C VAL A 41 -1.42 -11.31 -20.10
N ILE A 42 -0.71 -12.25 -19.49
CA ILE A 42 -0.42 -12.29 -18.06
C ILE A 42 0.99 -11.73 -17.86
N GLY A 43 1.07 -10.48 -17.41
CA GLY A 43 2.32 -9.80 -17.07
C GLY A 43 2.66 -9.98 -15.59
N GLN A 44 3.57 -10.91 -15.29
CA GLN A 44 4.07 -11.10 -13.92
C GLN A 44 5.36 -10.30 -13.70
N ALA A 45 5.24 -9.17 -12.99
CA ALA A 45 6.37 -8.32 -12.62
C ALA A 45 6.10 -7.50 -11.35
N GLN A 46 7.17 -7.15 -10.64
CA GLN A 46 7.10 -6.32 -9.42
C GLN A 46 6.67 -4.87 -9.72
N THR A 47 6.27 -4.14 -8.68
CA THR A 47 5.96 -2.71 -8.80
C THR A 47 7.21 -1.91 -9.23
N GLY A 48 7.01 -0.77 -9.89
CA GLY A 48 8.13 0.06 -10.36
C GLY A 48 8.89 -0.46 -11.59
N THR A 49 8.50 -1.62 -12.16
CA THR A 49 9.13 -2.17 -13.37
C THR A 49 8.60 -1.58 -14.68
N GLY A 50 7.69 -0.60 -14.61
CA GLY A 50 7.11 0.04 -15.79
C GLY A 50 5.87 -0.65 -16.37
N LYS A 51 5.16 -1.47 -15.58
CA LYS A 51 3.92 -2.17 -15.95
C LYS A 51 2.85 -1.25 -16.53
N THR A 52 2.67 -0.06 -15.95
CA THR A 52 1.66 0.91 -16.39
C THR A 52 1.87 1.34 -17.84
N ALA A 53 3.11 1.65 -18.24
CA ALA A 53 3.43 1.94 -19.65
C ALA A 53 3.36 0.68 -20.53
N ALA A 54 3.65 -0.50 -19.95
CA ALA A 54 3.64 -1.77 -20.66
C ALA A 54 2.26 -2.15 -21.22
N PHE A 55 1.18 -1.92 -20.46
CA PHE A 55 -0.18 -1.99 -21.01
C PHE A 55 -0.64 -0.67 -21.63
N GLY A 56 -0.25 0.46 -21.05
CA GLY A 56 -0.80 1.75 -21.41
C GLY A 56 -0.47 2.22 -22.82
N LEU A 57 0.76 1.98 -23.28
CA LEU A 57 1.20 2.37 -24.62
C LEU A 57 0.41 1.64 -25.73
N PRO A 58 0.26 0.30 -25.70
CA PRO A 58 -0.62 -0.41 -26.62
C PRO A 58 -2.07 0.07 -26.58
N LEU A 59 -2.63 0.31 -25.39
CA LEU A 59 -3.99 0.83 -25.25
C LEU A 59 -4.13 2.16 -26.00
N LEU A 60 -3.22 3.11 -25.76
CA LEU A 60 -3.22 4.42 -26.41
C LEU A 60 -3.03 4.32 -27.92
N GLU A 61 -2.24 3.34 -28.40
CA GLU A 61 -2.02 3.12 -29.84
C GLU A 61 -3.32 2.68 -30.53
N HIS A 62 -4.09 1.78 -29.93
CA HIS A 62 -5.32 1.22 -30.51
C HIS A 62 -6.58 2.07 -30.31
N VAL A 63 -6.58 3.08 -29.44
CA VAL A 63 -7.75 3.96 -29.28
C VAL A 63 -8.15 4.59 -30.62
N ASP A 64 -9.41 4.42 -30.99
CA ASP A 64 -10.10 5.15 -32.04
C ASP A 64 -10.68 6.47 -31.47
N LEU A 65 -10.27 7.61 -32.04
CA LEU A 65 -10.70 8.92 -31.56
C LEU A 65 -12.08 9.32 -32.08
N ASP A 66 -12.53 8.72 -33.18
CA ASP A 66 -13.81 9.02 -33.82
C ASP A 66 -14.97 8.31 -33.11
N ASN A 67 -14.66 7.27 -32.32
CA ASN A 67 -15.63 6.58 -31.48
C ASN A 67 -15.69 7.19 -30.07
N PRO A 68 -16.82 7.79 -29.66
CA PRO A 68 -16.98 8.40 -28.34
C PRO A 68 -17.24 7.38 -27.21
N ALA A 69 -17.33 6.09 -27.52
CA ALA A 69 -17.54 5.06 -26.52
C ALA A 69 -16.26 4.75 -25.72
N ILE A 70 -16.45 4.20 -24.53
CA ILE A 70 -15.35 3.65 -23.74
C ILE A 70 -14.88 2.37 -24.44
N GLN A 71 -13.60 2.37 -24.83
CA GLN A 71 -12.95 1.29 -25.58
C GLN A 71 -12.02 0.46 -24.69
N ALA A 72 -11.50 1.04 -23.60
CA ALA A 72 -10.69 0.32 -22.64
C ALA A 72 -11.10 0.61 -21.20
N ILE A 73 -11.08 -0.44 -20.37
CA ILE A 73 -11.30 -0.35 -18.92
C ILE A 73 -10.10 -0.90 -18.16
N ILE A 74 -9.64 -0.15 -17.15
CA ILE A 74 -8.54 -0.53 -16.28
C ILE A 74 -9.06 -0.57 -14.85
N ILE A 75 -8.96 -1.73 -14.21
CA ILE A 75 -9.38 -1.97 -12.83
C ILE A 75 -8.14 -1.97 -11.95
N SER A 76 -8.08 -1.05 -10.98
CA SER A 76 -6.96 -0.90 -10.04
C SER A 76 -7.44 -1.03 -8.59
N PRO A 77 -6.66 -1.63 -7.67
CA PRO A 77 -7.05 -1.87 -6.27
C PRO A 77 -7.32 -0.62 -5.44
N THR A 78 -6.54 0.44 -5.65
CA THR A 78 -6.59 1.66 -4.82
C THR A 78 -6.92 2.89 -5.65
N ARG A 79 -7.42 3.92 -4.95
CA ARG A 79 -7.77 5.20 -5.58
C ARG A 79 -6.51 5.88 -6.10
N GLU A 80 -5.45 5.81 -5.31
CA GLU A 80 -4.14 6.36 -5.61
C GLU A 80 -3.56 5.74 -6.88
N LEU A 81 -3.58 4.40 -6.99
CA LEU A 81 -3.10 3.73 -8.19
C LEU A 81 -3.96 4.06 -9.41
N ALA A 82 -5.29 4.10 -9.25
CA ALA A 82 -6.19 4.48 -10.35
C ALA A 82 -5.91 5.90 -10.86
N ILE A 83 -5.66 6.86 -9.95
CA ILE A 83 -5.27 8.24 -10.31
C ILE A 83 -3.92 8.24 -11.03
N GLN A 84 -2.92 7.52 -10.51
CA GLN A 84 -1.59 7.45 -11.13
C GLN A 84 -1.63 6.86 -12.53
N THR A 85 -2.35 5.75 -12.70
CA THR A 85 -2.54 5.13 -14.02
C THR A 85 -3.24 6.09 -14.97
N GLN A 86 -4.26 6.84 -14.51
CA GLN A 86 -4.91 7.85 -15.34
C GLN A 86 -3.96 9.01 -15.71
N GLU A 87 -3.19 9.55 -14.75
CA GLU A 87 -2.24 10.64 -14.98
C GLU A 87 -1.16 10.24 -15.99
N GLU A 88 -0.64 9.01 -15.88
CA GLU A 88 0.37 8.48 -16.79
C GLU A 88 -0.19 8.31 -18.20
N LEU A 89 -1.37 7.69 -18.34
CA LEU A 89 -2.04 7.53 -19.64
C LEU A 89 -2.43 8.88 -20.26
N PHE A 90 -2.86 9.84 -19.45
CA PHE A 90 -3.16 11.19 -19.93
C PHE A 90 -1.91 11.90 -20.44
N ARG A 91 -0.78 11.77 -19.74
CA ARG A 91 0.50 12.35 -20.16
C ARG A 91 0.98 11.74 -21.48
N LEU A 92 0.98 10.40 -21.57
CA LEU A 92 1.41 9.67 -22.76
C LEU A 92 0.45 9.85 -23.95
N GLY A 93 -0.86 9.94 -23.67
CA GLY A 93 -1.91 10.10 -24.67
C GLY A 93 -2.17 11.54 -25.13
N ARG A 94 -1.53 12.54 -24.50
CA ARG A 94 -1.80 13.97 -24.71
C ARG A 94 -1.68 14.39 -26.17
N ASP A 95 -0.60 14.00 -26.84
CA ASP A 95 -0.35 14.38 -28.24
C ASP A 95 -1.34 13.71 -29.21
N LYS A 96 -1.94 12.56 -28.83
CA LYS A 96 -3.02 11.88 -29.58
C LYS A 96 -4.42 12.38 -29.18
N HIS A 97 -4.53 13.21 -28.14
CA HIS A 97 -5.79 13.76 -27.63
C HIS A 97 -6.76 12.68 -27.10
N VAL A 98 -6.23 11.57 -26.60
CA VAL A 98 -7.01 10.53 -25.95
C VAL A 98 -7.59 11.06 -24.64
N LYS A 99 -8.88 10.85 -24.41
CA LYS A 99 -9.53 11.22 -23.15
C LYS A 99 -9.53 10.03 -22.20
N VAL A 100 -8.86 10.21 -21.07
CA VAL A 100 -8.78 9.21 -20.00
C VAL A 100 -9.53 9.75 -18.78
N GLN A 101 -10.46 8.98 -18.24
CA GLN A 101 -11.21 9.35 -17.04
C GLN A 101 -10.95 8.35 -15.92
N VAL A 102 -10.86 8.84 -14.68
CA VAL A 102 -10.76 7.99 -13.48
C VAL A 102 -12.04 8.04 -12.65
N VAL A 103 -12.47 6.90 -12.11
CA VAL A 103 -13.58 6.78 -11.15
C VAL A 103 -13.17 5.97 -9.92
N TYR A 104 -13.38 6.53 -8.74
CA TYR A 104 -13.04 5.86 -7.49
C TYR A 104 -13.94 6.26 -6.30
N GLY A 105 -13.95 5.44 -5.25
CA GLY A 105 -14.77 5.68 -4.05
C GLY A 105 -14.37 6.93 -3.26
N GLY A 106 -15.24 7.44 -2.38
CA GLY A 106 -14.89 8.55 -1.46
C GLY A 106 -14.76 9.95 -2.07
N ALA A 107 -14.84 10.09 -3.39
CA ALA A 107 -15.12 11.35 -4.07
C ALA A 107 -16.60 11.45 -4.46
N ASP A 108 -17.10 12.68 -4.70
CA ASP A 108 -18.47 12.92 -5.13
C ASP A 108 -18.74 12.27 -6.50
N ILE A 109 -19.70 11.33 -6.51
CA ILE A 109 -20.11 10.61 -7.71
C ILE A 109 -20.70 11.54 -8.77
N ARG A 110 -21.37 12.64 -8.38
CA ARG A 110 -21.98 13.57 -9.34
C ARG A 110 -20.91 14.24 -10.22
N ARG A 111 -19.75 14.54 -9.65
CA ARG A 111 -18.59 15.05 -10.41
C ARG A 111 -18.08 14.00 -11.40
N GLN A 112 -18.01 12.74 -10.99
CA GLN A 112 -17.60 11.63 -11.86
C GLN A 112 -18.60 11.41 -12.99
N ILE A 113 -19.91 11.44 -12.70
CA ILE A 113 -20.97 11.36 -13.72
C ILE A 113 -20.85 12.52 -14.72
N LYS A 114 -20.61 13.76 -14.25
CA LYS A 114 -20.40 14.91 -15.13
C LYS A 114 -19.16 14.73 -16.02
N ALA A 115 -18.09 14.18 -15.48
CA ALA A 115 -16.85 13.94 -16.22
C ALA A 115 -17.02 12.84 -17.28
N LEU A 116 -17.74 11.76 -16.96
CA LEU A 116 -18.06 10.68 -17.91
C LEU A 116 -18.89 11.15 -19.11
N LYS A 117 -19.69 12.21 -18.97
CA LYS A 117 -20.40 12.85 -20.10
C LYS A 117 -19.47 13.52 -21.12
N GLN A 118 -18.16 13.61 -20.85
CA GLN A 118 -17.18 14.11 -21.83
C GLN A 118 -16.70 13.04 -22.81
N HIS A 119 -17.28 11.83 -22.75
CA HIS A 119 -17.01 10.70 -23.65
C HIS A 119 -15.52 10.28 -23.63
N PRO A 120 -15.01 9.78 -22.48
CA PRO A 120 -13.66 9.25 -22.41
C PRO A 120 -13.55 7.92 -23.16
N GLN A 121 -12.46 7.70 -23.89
CA GLN A 121 -12.19 6.41 -24.53
C GLN A 121 -11.59 5.39 -23.56
N ILE A 122 -10.88 5.85 -22.52
CA ILE A 122 -10.28 4.98 -21.50
C ILE A 122 -10.86 5.32 -20.13
N LEU A 123 -11.37 4.30 -19.44
CA LEU A 123 -11.88 4.41 -18.07
C LEU A 123 -10.97 3.64 -17.10
N VAL A 124 -10.41 4.34 -16.12
CA VAL A 124 -9.65 3.75 -15.01
C VAL A 124 -10.49 3.80 -13.74
N GLY A 125 -10.50 2.75 -12.92
CA GLY A 125 -11.20 2.87 -11.65
C GLY A 125 -11.02 1.75 -10.65
N THR A 126 -11.53 2.01 -9.45
CA THR A 126 -11.55 1.01 -8.36
C THR A 126 -12.79 0.13 -8.45
N PRO A 127 -12.71 -1.19 -8.15
CA PRO A 127 -13.81 -2.14 -8.35
C PRO A 127 -15.16 -1.65 -7.82
N GLY A 128 -15.25 -1.31 -6.53
CA GLY A 128 -16.52 -0.90 -5.92
C GLY A 128 -17.16 0.34 -6.57
N ARG A 129 -16.36 1.31 -7.04
CA ARG A 129 -16.90 2.52 -7.70
C ARG A 129 -17.30 2.25 -9.15
N LEU A 130 -16.52 1.44 -9.88
CA LEU A 130 -16.90 1.01 -11.23
C LEU A 130 -18.25 0.28 -11.18
N ARG A 131 -18.43 -0.64 -10.23
CA ARG A 131 -19.68 -1.34 -10.01
C ARG A 131 -20.85 -0.40 -9.68
N ASP A 132 -20.63 0.61 -8.84
CA ASP A 132 -21.64 1.65 -8.54
C ASP A 132 -22.07 2.43 -9.81
N HIS A 133 -21.12 2.78 -10.68
CA HIS A 133 -21.42 3.44 -11.96
C HIS A 133 -22.21 2.56 -12.93
N LEU A 134 -21.87 1.27 -13.00
CA LEU A 134 -22.57 0.25 -13.80
C LEU A 134 -24.00 0.04 -13.31
N ASN A 135 -24.19 -0.18 -12.00
CA ASN A 135 -25.50 -0.33 -11.38
C ASN A 135 -26.42 0.88 -11.62
N ARG A 136 -25.83 2.09 -11.70
CA ARG A 136 -26.55 3.34 -12.00
C ARG A 136 -26.71 3.61 -13.49
N GLN A 137 -26.18 2.77 -14.37
CA GLN A 137 -26.19 2.94 -15.83
C GLN A 137 -25.58 4.27 -16.28
N THR A 138 -24.61 4.77 -15.51
CA THR A 138 -23.88 6.01 -15.84
C THR A 138 -22.63 5.76 -16.69
N VAL A 139 -22.28 4.49 -16.84
CA VAL A 139 -21.21 3.96 -17.70
C VAL A 139 -21.81 2.81 -18.48
N GLN A 140 -21.46 2.70 -19.76
CA GLN A 140 -21.77 1.58 -20.63
C GLN A 140 -20.44 1.01 -21.14
N LEU A 141 -20.30 -0.32 -21.09
CA LEU A 141 -19.05 -0.99 -21.44
C LEU A 141 -19.18 -1.87 -22.69
N ASP A 142 -20.29 -1.77 -23.43
CA ASP A 142 -20.61 -2.63 -24.59
C ASP A 142 -19.60 -2.52 -25.75
N HIS A 143 -18.80 -1.46 -25.77
CA HIS A 143 -17.77 -1.20 -26.77
C HIS A 143 -16.33 -1.40 -26.25
N VAL A 144 -16.18 -1.94 -25.04
CA VAL A 144 -14.86 -2.23 -24.48
C VAL A 144 -14.19 -3.35 -25.29
N GLN A 145 -13.05 -3.01 -25.89
CA GLN A 145 -12.19 -3.91 -26.63
C GLN A 145 -11.02 -4.43 -25.78
N THR A 146 -10.64 -3.70 -24.74
CA THR A 146 -9.53 -4.09 -23.85
C THR A 146 -9.89 -3.93 -22.37
N LEU A 147 -9.73 -5.00 -21.61
CA LEU A 147 -9.86 -4.99 -20.15
C LEU A 147 -8.50 -5.24 -19.49
N VAL A 148 -8.13 -4.41 -18.53
CA VAL A 148 -6.88 -4.54 -17.78
C VAL A 148 -7.18 -4.72 -16.29
N LEU A 149 -6.60 -5.76 -15.69
CA LEU A 149 -6.54 -5.96 -14.24
C LEU A 149 -5.13 -5.59 -13.76
N ASP A 150 -5.00 -4.45 -13.10
CA ASP A 150 -3.72 -3.98 -12.55
C ASP A 150 -3.61 -4.29 -11.05
N GLU A 151 -2.44 -4.76 -10.61
CA GLU A 151 -2.21 -5.30 -9.26
C GLU A 151 -3.31 -6.28 -8.81
N ALA A 152 -3.58 -7.28 -9.66
CA ALA A 152 -4.71 -8.19 -9.49
C ALA A 152 -4.67 -8.98 -8.17
N ASP A 153 -3.49 -9.44 -7.75
CA ASP A 153 -3.27 -10.06 -6.44
C ASP A 153 -3.70 -9.17 -5.28
N GLU A 154 -3.47 -7.86 -5.37
CA GLU A 154 -3.89 -6.94 -4.32
C GLU A 154 -5.39 -6.73 -4.26
N MET A 155 -6.07 -6.70 -5.41
CA MET A 155 -7.54 -6.66 -5.43
C MET A 155 -8.15 -7.89 -4.75
N LEU A 156 -7.53 -9.06 -4.91
CA LEU A 156 -7.94 -10.28 -4.21
C LEU A 156 -7.71 -10.18 -2.70
N ASN A 157 -6.53 -9.71 -2.26
CA ASN A 157 -6.22 -9.52 -0.84
C ASN A 157 -7.20 -8.57 -0.15
N MET A 158 -7.74 -7.60 -0.88
CA MET A 158 -8.74 -6.64 -0.40
C MET A 158 -10.18 -7.17 -0.45
N GLY A 159 -10.39 -8.39 -0.97
CA GLY A 159 -11.71 -9.02 -1.06
C GLY A 159 -12.57 -8.51 -2.22
N PHE A 160 -11.98 -7.93 -3.26
CA PHE A 160 -12.72 -7.39 -4.42
C PHE A 160 -13.06 -8.43 -5.50
N LEU A 161 -12.85 -9.72 -5.25
CA LEU A 161 -13.04 -10.77 -6.26
C LEU A 161 -14.44 -10.71 -6.89
N ASP A 162 -15.49 -10.65 -6.07
CA ASP A 162 -16.88 -10.62 -6.54
C ASP A 162 -17.18 -9.35 -7.37
N ASP A 163 -16.61 -8.20 -6.98
CA ASP A 163 -16.78 -6.95 -7.72
C ASP A 163 -16.08 -7.00 -9.08
N ILE A 164 -14.88 -7.59 -9.15
CA ILE A 164 -14.13 -7.77 -10.40
C ILE A 164 -14.91 -8.69 -11.35
N GLU A 165 -15.38 -9.83 -10.87
CA GLU A 165 -16.18 -10.75 -11.69
C GLU A 165 -17.46 -10.11 -12.22
N ALA A 166 -18.12 -9.28 -11.39
CA ALA A 166 -19.31 -8.54 -11.81
C ALA A 166 -18.97 -7.53 -12.93
N ILE A 167 -17.88 -6.77 -12.80
CA ILE A 167 -17.47 -5.81 -13.84
C ILE A 167 -17.12 -6.52 -15.14
N ILE A 168 -16.38 -7.63 -15.08
CA ILE A 168 -15.98 -8.39 -16.28
C ILE A 168 -17.22 -8.88 -17.05
N LYS A 169 -18.29 -9.30 -16.35
CA LYS A 169 -19.53 -9.78 -16.97
C LYS A 169 -20.30 -8.67 -17.72
N GLU A 170 -20.09 -7.41 -17.35
CA GLU A 170 -20.68 -6.25 -18.04
C GLU A 170 -19.85 -5.82 -19.27
N THR A 171 -18.75 -6.51 -19.58
CA THR A 171 -17.94 -6.25 -20.79
C THR A 171 -18.17 -7.31 -21.87
N PRO A 172 -17.94 -6.98 -23.16
CA PRO A 172 -18.09 -7.92 -24.26
C PRO A 172 -17.31 -9.21 -24.05
N ALA A 173 -17.88 -10.35 -24.46
CA ALA A 173 -17.20 -11.64 -24.37
C ALA A 173 -15.96 -11.71 -25.27
N THR A 174 -16.02 -11.07 -26.45
CA THR A 174 -14.89 -10.93 -27.37
C THR A 174 -14.19 -9.60 -27.08
N ARG A 175 -13.10 -9.67 -26.31
CA ARG A 175 -12.24 -8.55 -25.97
C ARG A 175 -10.84 -9.09 -25.63
N GLN A 176 -9.83 -8.23 -25.73
CA GLN A 176 -8.51 -8.51 -25.19
C GLN A 176 -8.53 -8.33 -23.67
N THR A 177 -7.99 -9.28 -22.91
CA THR A 177 -7.84 -9.19 -21.46
C THR A 177 -6.37 -9.23 -21.07
N LEU A 178 -5.95 -8.25 -20.27
CA LEU A 178 -4.60 -8.11 -19.75
C LEU A 178 -4.63 -8.23 -18.22
N LEU A 179 -3.75 -9.04 -17.66
CA LEU A 179 -3.63 -9.24 -16.22
C LEU A 179 -2.21 -8.95 -15.77
N PHE A 180 -2.03 -7.93 -14.94
CA PHE A 180 -0.76 -7.53 -14.37
C PHE A 180 -0.76 -7.76 -12.86
N SER A 181 0.25 -8.49 -12.38
CA SER A 181 0.32 -8.89 -10.97
C SER A 181 1.76 -9.15 -10.55
N ALA A 182 2.11 -8.90 -9.29
CA ALA A 182 3.42 -9.29 -8.78
C ALA A 182 3.46 -10.80 -8.48
N THR A 183 2.37 -11.29 -7.90
CA THR A 183 2.18 -12.68 -7.50
C THR A 183 1.01 -13.33 -8.25
N MET A 184 1.01 -14.65 -8.34
CA MET A 184 -0.06 -15.41 -9.02
C MET A 184 -0.64 -16.48 -8.09
N PRO A 185 -1.39 -16.09 -7.05
CA PRO A 185 -2.06 -17.05 -6.18
C PRO A 185 -3.15 -17.81 -6.95
N PRO A 186 -3.60 -18.98 -6.45
CA PRO A 186 -4.54 -19.84 -7.19
C PRO A 186 -5.83 -19.14 -7.63
N ALA A 187 -6.35 -18.18 -6.85
CA ALA A 187 -7.55 -17.43 -7.22
C ALA A 187 -7.32 -16.48 -8.42
N ILE A 188 -6.16 -15.83 -8.52
CA ILE A 188 -5.81 -15.02 -9.70
C ILE A 188 -5.61 -15.90 -10.94
N LYS A 189 -5.00 -17.08 -10.76
CA LYS A 189 -4.90 -18.05 -11.86
C LYS A 189 -6.28 -18.49 -12.38
N LYS A 190 -7.26 -18.65 -11.49
CA LYS A 190 -8.64 -18.96 -11.90
C LYS A 190 -9.27 -17.85 -12.72
N ILE A 191 -9.07 -16.58 -12.34
CA ILE A 191 -9.52 -15.44 -13.16
C ILE A 191 -8.92 -15.53 -14.57
N GLY A 192 -7.61 -15.77 -14.67
CA GLY A 192 -6.94 -15.91 -15.97
C GLY A 192 -7.53 -17.05 -16.81
N VAL A 193 -7.74 -18.22 -16.23
CA VAL A 193 -8.34 -19.38 -16.94
C VAL A 193 -9.79 -19.13 -17.36
N GLN A 194 -10.55 -18.38 -16.57
CA GLN A 194 -11.99 -18.18 -16.79
C GLN A 194 -12.31 -17.04 -17.76
N PHE A 195 -11.51 -15.98 -17.75
CA PHE A 195 -11.85 -14.72 -18.43
C PHE A 195 -10.86 -14.29 -19.52
N MET A 196 -9.78 -15.06 -19.75
CA MET A 196 -8.80 -14.80 -20.81
C MET A 196 -8.82 -15.91 -21.87
N GLN A 197 -8.42 -15.58 -23.10
CA GLN A 197 -8.35 -16.49 -24.23
C GLN A 197 -6.89 -16.74 -24.63
N ASP A 198 -6.40 -17.97 -24.44
CA ASP A 198 -5.02 -18.40 -24.74
C ASP A 198 -3.93 -17.39 -24.31
N PRO A 199 -3.88 -17.01 -23.01
CA PRO A 199 -3.07 -15.90 -22.56
C PRO A 199 -1.57 -16.21 -22.62
N GLN A 200 -0.80 -15.29 -23.21
CA GLN A 200 0.66 -15.34 -23.17
C GLN A 200 1.16 -14.90 -21.80
N THR A 201 2.01 -15.72 -21.17
CA THR A 201 2.57 -15.40 -19.85
C THR A 201 3.96 -14.81 -20.00
N VAL A 202 4.08 -13.52 -19.70
CA VAL A 202 5.36 -12.83 -19.59
C VAL A 202 5.75 -12.78 -18.13
N LYS A 203 6.74 -13.59 -17.75
CA LYS A 203 7.28 -13.60 -16.40
C LYS A 203 8.64 -12.95 -16.40
N ILE A 204 8.68 -11.72 -15.89
CA ILE A 204 9.96 -11.11 -15.56
C ILE A 204 10.37 -11.75 -14.26
N ALA A 205 11.46 -12.53 -14.31
CA ALA A 205 12.11 -12.96 -13.09
C ALA A 205 12.25 -11.71 -12.23
N ALA A 206 11.82 -11.79 -10.97
CA ALA A 206 12.33 -10.83 -10.01
C ALA A 206 13.85 -10.85 -10.24
N LYS A 207 14.42 -9.75 -10.76
CA LYS A 207 15.81 -9.47 -10.42
C LYS A 207 15.85 -9.75 -8.93
N GLU A 208 16.81 -10.57 -8.49
CA GLU A 208 17.13 -10.69 -7.07
C GLU A 208 16.88 -9.33 -6.48
N LEU A 209 15.92 -9.29 -5.55
CA LEU A 209 15.12 -8.12 -5.21
C LEU A 209 15.96 -6.83 -5.37
N THR A 210 15.31 -5.69 -5.51
CA THR A 210 15.95 -4.42 -5.09
C THR A 210 16.47 -4.44 -3.63
N THR A 211 16.52 -5.60 -2.94
CA THR A 211 17.34 -5.96 -1.78
C THR A 211 18.80 -5.59 -1.95
N ASP A 212 19.39 -5.66 -3.15
CA ASP A 212 20.81 -5.28 -3.28
C ASP A 212 21.02 -3.78 -3.04
N LEU A 213 19.98 -2.97 -3.32
CA LEU A 213 20.00 -1.53 -3.07
C LEU A 213 19.34 -1.16 -1.74
N VAL A 214 18.60 -2.08 -1.09
CA VAL A 214 17.88 -1.81 0.16
C VAL A 214 18.49 -2.62 1.31
N ASP A 215 19.24 -1.92 2.16
CA ASP A 215 19.76 -2.48 3.40
C ASP A 215 18.62 -2.80 4.35
N GLN A 216 18.52 -4.06 4.77
CA GLN A 216 17.40 -4.57 5.55
C GLN A 216 17.82 -4.95 6.95
N TYR A 217 17.26 -4.24 7.92
CA TYR A 217 17.50 -4.43 9.33
C TYR A 217 16.22 -4.86 10.06
N TYR A 218 16.41 -5.61 11.14
CA TYR A 218 15.35 -5.85 12.11
C TYR A 218 15.80 -5.48 13.51
N ILE A 219 14.84 -5.04 14.32
CA ILE A 219 15.04 -4.65 15.71
C ILE A 219 14.07 -5.44 16.57
N ARG A 220 14.62 -6.12 17.58
CA ARG A 220 13.81 -6.80 18.60
C ARG A 220 13.41 -5.78 19.66
N ALA A 221 12.12 -5.51 19.78
CA ALA A 221 11.59 -4.56 20.75
C ALA A 221 10.23 -5.03 21.28
N LYS A 222 9.90 -4.67 22.52
CA LYS A 222 8.52 -4.82 23.01
C LYS A 222 7.68 -3.67 22.44
N ASP A 223 6.37 -3.89 22.31
CA ASP A 223 5.51 -2.93 21.58
C ASP A 223 5.51 -1.52 22.20
N TYR A 224 5.64 -1.43 23.53
CA TYR A 224 5.69 -0.15 24.24
C TYR A 224 7.01 0.62 24.07
N GLU A 225 8.09 -0.04 23.63
CA GLU A 225 9.43 0.56 23.46
C GLU A 225 9.65 1.05 22.03
N LYS A 226 8.86 0.57 21.07
CA LYS A 226 9.08 0.81 19.63
C LYS A 226 9.09 2.29 19.28
N PHE A 227 8.21 3.10 19.88
CA PHE A 227 8.10 4.52 19.53
C PHE A 227 9.37 5.30 19.87
N ASP A 228 9.92 5.09 21.07
CA ASP A 228 11.15 5.73 21.51
C ASP A 228 12.35 5.23 20.70
N ILE A 229 12.41 3.93 20.41
CA ILE A 229 13.48 3.39 19.56
C ILE A 229 13.40 3.97 18.14
N MET A 230 12.19 4.08 17.56
CA MET A 230 11.99 4.62 16.22
C MET A 230 12.44 6.08 16.13
N THR A 231 12.05 6.92 17.09
CA THR A 231 12.43 8.34 17.12
C THR A 231 13.94 8.51 17.26
N ARG A 232 14.58 7.74 18.15
CA ARG A 232 16.05 7.72 18.26
C ARG A 232 16.76 7.28 16.98
N LEU A 233 16.20 6.32 16.24
CA LEU A 233 16.77 5.90 14.96
C LEU A 233 16.67 7.00 13.91
N ILE A 234 15.53 7.70 13.86
CA ILE A 234 15.34 8.83 12.95
C ILE A 234 16.36 9.93 13.27
N ASP A 235 16.60 10.23 14.55
CA ASP A 235 17.57 11.25 14.97
C ASP A 235 19.02 10.89 14.66
N VAL A 236 19.38 9.60 14.69
CA VAL A 236 20.73 9.14 14.37
C VAL A 236 20.95 8.99 12.85
N GLN A 237 19.92 8.54 12.13
CA GLN A 237 20.03 8.27 10.69
C GLN A 237 19.79 9.51 9.83
N ASP A 238 19.11 10.52 10.38
CA ASP A 238 18.75 11.78 9.72
C ASP A 238 18.19 11.60 8.29
N PRO A 239 17.07 10.86 8.13
CA PRO A 239 16.59 10.45 6.82
C PRO A 239 15.85 11.58 6.08
N ASP A 240 16.17 11.80 4.80
CA ASP A 240 15.48 12.80 3.95
C ASP A 240 13.96 12.61 3.88
N LEU A 241 13.50 11.42 3.47
CA LEU A 241 12.08 11.09 3.34
C LEU A 241 11.83 9.68 3.86
N THR A 242 10.88 9.58 4.79
CA THR A 242 10.60 8.36 5.53
C THR A 242 9.14 7.94 5.39
N ILE A 243 8.91 6.64 5.21
CA ILE A 243 7.57 6.04 5.35
C ILE A 243 7.54 5.10 6.55
N VAL A 244 6.60 5.31 7.46
CA VAL A 244 6.36 4.48 8.65
C VAL A 244 5.07 3.67 8.45
N PHE A 245 5.18 2.35 8.42
CA PHE A 245 4.02 1.46 8.26
C PHE A 245 3.46 0.99 9.59
N GLY A 246 2.21 1.38 9.86
CA GLY A 246 1.39 0.89 10.97
C GLY A 246 0.30 -0.06 10.51
N ARG A 247 -0.07 -1.03 11.36
CA ARG A 247 -1.07 -2.05 11.03
C ARG A 247 -2.50 -1.52 10.99
N THR A 248 -2.85 -0.63 11.93
CA THR A 248 -4.22 -0.14 12.12
C THR A 248 -4.31 1.37 11.93
N LYS A 249 -5.48 1.84 11.49
CA LYS A 249 -5.76 3.28 11.30
C LYS A 249 -5.53 4.07 12.59
N ARG A 250 -6.02 3.52 13.71
CA ARG A 250 -5.85 4.05 15.07
C ARG A 250 -4.37 4.25 15.42
N ARG A 251 -3.51 3.28 15.12
CA ARG A 251 -2.06 3.42 15.33
C ARG A 251 -1.44 4.45 14.43
N VAL A 252 -1.82 4.50 13.16
CA VAL A 252 -1.31 5.55 12.25
C VAL A 252 -1.60 6.94 12.82
N ASP A 253 -2.81 7.16 13.36
CA ASP A 253 -3.19 8.41 14.02
C ASP A 253 -2.41 8.66 15.33
N GLU A 254 -2.17 7.64 16.14
CA GLU A 254 -1.37 7.77 17.37
C GLU A 254 0.10 8.05 17.07
N LEU A 255 0.69 7.35 16.12
CA LEU A 255 2.08 7.52 15.70
C LEU A 255 2.31 8.90 15.09
N SER A 256 1.43 9.36 14.18
CA SER A 256 1.57 10.69 13.60
C SER A 256 1.39 11.80 14.65
N ARG A 257 0.43 11.66 15.58
CA ARG A 257 0.30 12.63 16.68
C ARG A 257 1.50 12.61 17.62
N GLY A 258 2.03 11.43 17.93
CA GLY A 258 3.23 11.26 18.75
C GLY A 258 4.45 11.91 18.12
N LEU A 259 4.66 11.70 16.81
CA LEU A 259 5.75 12.31 16.05
C LEU A 259 5.62 13.84 16.02
N LEU A 260 4.42 14.37 15.74
CA LEU A 260 4.17 15.82 15.79
C LEU A 260 4.43 16.40 17.19
N ALA A 261 4.03 15.69 18.26
CA ALA A 261 4.27 16.12 19.62
C ALA A 261 5.75 16.17 19.98
N ARG A 262 6.61 15.37 19.32
CA ARG A 262 8.07 15.41 19.45
C ARG A 262 8.77 16.28 18.40
N GLY A 263 8.04 17.19 17.75
CA GLY A 263 8.61 18.13 16.79
C GLY A 263 8.98 17.54 15.42
N TYR A 264 8.61 16.28 15.13
CA TYR A 264 8.82 15.73 13.79
C TYR A 264 7.73 16.18 12.81
N ASN A 265 8.14 16.59 11.62
CA ASN A 265 7.26 16.98 10.55
C ASN A 265 6.62 15.74 9.88
N SER A 266 5.51 15.28 10.44
CA SER A 266 4.85 14.04 10.02
C SER A 266 3.37 14.19 9.71
N ALA A 267 2.85 13.28 8.88
CA ALA A 267 1.41 13.15 8.65
C ALA A 267 0.98 11.69 8.52
N GLY A 268 -0.18 11.36 9.08
CA GLY A 268 -0.82 10.05 8.94
C GLY A 268 -1.70 9.94 7.68
N ILE A 269 -1.66 8.81 6.98
CA ILE A 269 -2.54 8.47 5.86
C ILE A 269 -3.15 7.07 6.03
N HIS A 270 -4.48 7.00 6.08
CA HIS A 270 -5.24 5.75 6.22
C HIS A 270 -6.63 5.85 5.56
N GLY A 271 -7.33 4.72 5.46
CA GLY A 271 -8.57 4.58 4.69
C GLY A 271 -9.77 5.43 5.14
N ASP A 272 -9.76 5.98 6.36
CA ASP A 272 -10.87 6.80 6.88
C ASP A 272 -10.70 8.30 6.62
N LEU A 273 -9.53 8.71 6.10
CA LEU A 273 -9.33 10.09 5.69
C LEU A 273 -10.15 10.40 4.43
N THR A 274 -10.68 11.63 4.38
CA THR A 274 -11.31 12.15 3.16
C THR A 274 -10.30 12.19 2.02
N GLN A 275 -10.78 12.04 0.78
CA GLN A 275 -9.88 12.05 -0.38
C GLN A 275 -9.12 13.38 -0.49
N GLU A 276 -9.77 14.50 -0.21
CA GLU A 276 -9.15 15.82 -0.23
C GLU A 276 -7.96 15.89 0.73
N ARG A 277 -8.12 15.38 1.96
CA ARG A 277 -7.05 15.35 2.95
C ARG A 277 -5.91 14.43 2.53
N ARG A 278 -6.22 13.25 1.96
CA ARG A 278 -5.22 12.33 1.40
C ARG A 278 -4.41 13.01 0.29
N THR A 279 -5.07 13.64 -0.69
CA THR A 279 -4.41 14.36 -1.78
C THR A 279 -3.53 15.50 -1.26
N LYS A 280 -3.98 16.26 -0.27
CA LYS A 280 -3.18 17.32 0.35
C LYS A 280 -1.91 16.77 1.01
N ILE A 281 -2.04 15.73 1.85
CA ILE A 281 -0.90 15.09 2.51
C ILE A 281 0.09 14.55 1.48
N MET A 282 -0.41 13.86 0.46
CA MET A 282 0.42 13.32 -0.61
C MET A 282 1.16 14.38 -1.40
N LYS A 283 0.50 15.50 -1.71
CA LYS A 283 1.15 16.63 -2.40
C LYS A 283 2.29 17.21 -1.56
N ARG A 284 2.06 17.42 -0.26
CA ARG A 284 3.07 17.94 0.66
C ARG A 284 4.26 16.98 0.80
N PHE A 285 3.99 15.68 0.96
CA PHE A 285 5.04 14.67 1.04
C PHE A 285 5.88 14.58 -0.25
N LYS A 286 5.23 14.60 -1.42
CA LYS A 286 5.94 14.62 -2.71
C LYS A 286 6.76 15.91 -2.94
N ALA A 287 6.36 17.01 -2.31
CA ALA A 287 7.06 18.28 -2.41
C ALA A 287 8.21 18.43 -1.39
N GLY A 288 8.44 17.43 -0.52
CA GLY A 288 9.43 17.53 0.55
C GLY A 288 9.00 18.45 1.71
N GLU A 289 7.72 18.83 1.79
CA GLU A 289 7.17 19.63 2.91
C GLU A 289 6.80 18.78 4.14
N LEU A 290 6.96 17.46 4.05
CA LEU A 290 6.74 16.48 5.09
C LEU A 290 7.87 15.46 5.02
N ASP A 291 8.55 15.22 6.13
CA ASP A 291 9.71 14.32 6.17
C ASP A 291 9.26 12.88 6.45
N ILE A 292 8.14 12.72 7.18
CA ILE A 292 7.64 11.42 7.61
C ILE A 292 6.17 11.21 7.23
N LEU A 293 5.90 10.19 6.41
CA LEU A 293 4.56 9.72 6.11
C LEU A 293 4.25 8.45 6.92
N VAL A 294 3.29 8.51 7.83
CA VAL A 294 2.81 7.34 8.56
C VAL A 294 1.61 6.73 7.83
N ALA A 295 1.67 5.46 7.43
CA ALA A 295 0.66 4.86 6.57
C ALA A 295 0.23 3.45 6.99
N THR A 296 -1.01 3.07 6.66
CA THR A 296 -1.43 1.67 6.58
C THR A 296 -1.08 1.08 5.21
N ASP A 297 -0.91 -0.24 5.09
CA ASP A 297 -0.64 -0.93 3.81
C ASP A 297 -1.57 -0.46 2.68
N VAL A 298 -2.87 -0.47 2.93
CA VAL A 298 -3.90 -0.07 1.94
C VAL A 298 -3.71 1.37 1.47
N ALA A 299 -3.22 2.25 2.34
CA ALA A 299 -3.06 3.66 2.03
C ALA A 299 -1.74 4.00 1.34
N ALA A 300 -0.74 3.13 1.45
CA ALA A 300 0.57 3.30 0.85
C ALA A 300 0.78 2.48 -0.45
N ARG A 301 -0.16 1.59 -0.77
CA ARG A 301 -0.19 0.87 -2.05
C ARG A 301 -0.47 1.81 -3.22
N GLY A 302 0.27 1.62 -4.30
CA GLY A 302 0.18 2.50 -5.47
C GLY A 302 0.59 3.94 -5.17
N LEU A 303 1.41 4.20 -4.15
CA LEU A 303 2.08 5.49 -4.02
C LEU A 303 3.38 5.46 -4.84
N ASP A 304 3.34 5.99 -6.06
CA ASP A 304 4.54 6.47 -6.73
C ASP A 304 5.11 7.73 -6.06
N ILE A 305 6.09 7.53 -5.20
CA ILE A 305 6.87 8.58 -4.55
C ILE A 305 8.34 8.24 -4.79
N SER A 306 9.06 9.15 -5.43
CA SER A 306 10.52 9.11 -5.57
C SER A 306 11.18 9.76 -4.36
N GLY A 307 12.42 9.36 -4.06
CA GLY A 307 13.24 10.01 -3.02
C GLY A 307 13.03 9.51 -1.59
N VAL A 308 12.15 8.52 -1.36
CA VAL A 308 12.05 7.86 -0.05
C VAL A 308 13.35 7.12 0.22
N THR A 309 14.09 7.54 1.25
CA THR A 309 15.36 6.92 1.65
C THR A 309 15.11 5.81 2.67
N HIS A 310 14.15 5.99 3.58
CA HIS A 310 13.91 5.09 4.70
C HIS A 310 12.48 4.54 4.77
N VAL A 311 12.37 3.24 5.05
CA VAL A 311 11.10 2.56 5.33
C VAL A 311 11.13 1.89 6.69
N TYR A 312 10.28 2.35 7.59
CA TYR A 312 10.10 1.78 8.93
C TYR A 312 8.85 0.91 8.99
N ASN A 313 9.01 -0.39 9.17
CA ASN A 313 7.92 -1.28 9.52
C ASN A 313 7.72 -1.25 11.04
N TYR A 314 6.94 -0.28 11.53
CA TYR A 314 6.59 -0.16 12.96
C TYR A 314 5.85 -1.39 13.46
N ASP A 315 4.95 -1.91 12.63
CA ASP A 315 4.35 -3.22 12.79
C ASP A 315 4.78 -4.13 11.65
N ILE A 316 5.41 -5.26 11.96
CA ILE A 316 5.78 -6.27 10.96
C ILE A 316 4.54 -6.71 10.16
N PRO A 317 4.64 -6.82 8.81
CA PRO A 317 3.54 -7.30 7.98
C PRO A 317 3.23 -8.77 8.26
N SER A 318 1.97 -9.16 8.02
CA SER A 318 1.47 -10.52 8.24
C SER A 318 1.91 -11.53 7.18
N ASP A 319 2.32 -11.05 6.02
CA ASP A 319 2.69 -11.85 4.86
C ASP A 319 3.93 -11.28 4.17
N PRO A 320 4.76 -12.15 3.55
CA PRO A 320 5.97 -11.71 2.86
C PRO A 320 5.75 -10.81 1.65
N ASP A 321 4.65 -10.96 0.93
CA ASP A 321 4.38 -10.16 -0.27
C ASP A 321 4.16 -8.68 0.11
N SER A 322 3.39 -8.43 1.17
CA SER A 322 3.22 -7.10 1.74
C SER A 322 4.57 -6.50 2.18
N TYR A 323 5.47 -7.29 2.75
CA TYR A 323 6.82 -6.80 3.09
C TYR A 323 7.57 -6.26 1.87
N VAL A 324 7.60 -7.03 0.77
CA VAL A 324 8.25 -6.61 -0.49
C VAL A 324 7.65 -5.31 -1.01
N HIS A 325 6.32 -5.15 -0.93
CA HIS A 325 5.64 -3.93 -1.36
C HIS A 325 5.92 -2.70 -0.51
N ARG A 326 6.16 -2.89 0.81
CA ARG A 326 6.56 -1.82 1.73
C ARG A 326 7.99 -1.37 1.46
N ILE A 327 8.94 -2.30 1.39
CA ILE A 327 10.35 -1.93 1.18
C ILE A 327 10.60 -1.41 -0.24
N GLY A 328 9.81 -1.83 -1.23
CA GLY A 328 9.82 -1.28 -2.58
C GLY A 328 9.35 0.18 -2.70
N ARG A 329 9.07 0.85 -1.57
CA ARG A 329 8.91 2.31 -1.54
C ARG A 329 10.25 3.06 -1.52
N THR A 330 11.31 2.44 -1.00
CA THR A 330 12.69 2.95 -1.07
C THR A 330 13.49 2.19 -2.14
N GLY A 331 14.75 2.58 -2.37
CA GLY A 331 15.65 1.89 -3.31
C GLY A 331 15.24 2.02 -4.78
N ARG A 332 14.59 3.15 -5.14
CA ARG A 332 14.06 3.40 -6.50
C ARG A 332 15.08 4.13 -7.37
N ALA A 333 14.97 3.95 -8.69
CA ALA A 333 15.80 4.63 -9.69
C ALA A 333 17.33 4.49 -9.48
N GLY A 334 17.77 3.37 -8.88
CA GLY A 334 19.19 3.09 -8.66
C GLY A 334 19.78 3.69 -7.37
N HIS A 335 19.00 4.42 -6.58
CA HIS A 335 19.43 4.91 -5.28
C HIS A 335 19.41 3.80 -4.22
N HIS A 336 20.30 3.90 -3.23
CA HIS A 336 20.27 3.05 -2.04
C HIS A 336 19.13 3.45 -1.10
N GLY A 337 18.61 2.47 -0.38
CA GLY A 337 17.54 2.63 0.59
C GLY A 337 17.78 1.83 1.86
N VAL A 338 17.10 2.20 2.94
CA VAL A 338 17.17 1.47 4.22
C VAL A 338 15.77 1.04 4.64
N SER A 339 15.63 -0.22 5.05
CA SER A 339 14.42 -0.73 5.70
C SER A 339 14.71 -1.21 7.11
N LEU A 340 13.93 -0.72 8.07
CA LEU A 340 13.98 -1.15 9.47
C LEU A 340 12.68 -1.80 9.88
N THR A 341 12.74 -3.00 10.44
CA THR A 341 11.55 -3.75 10.85
C THR A 341 11.54 -4.05 12.34
N PHE A 342 10.53 -3.52 13.03
CA PHE A 342 10.32 -3.84 14.45
C PHE A 342 9.64 -5.18 14.60
N VAL A 343 10.24 -6.05 15.42
CA VAL A 343 9.77 -7.43 15.64
C VAL A 343 9.63 -7.66 17.14
N THR A 344 8.40 -7.97 17.58
CA THR A 344 8.21 -8.42 18.97
C THR A 344 8.67 -9.89 19.12
N PRO A 345 8.99 -10.37 20.33
CA PRO A 345 9.43 -11.76 20.53
C PRO A 345 8.47 -12.82 19.96
N ASN A 346 7.17 -12.52 19.91
CA ASN A 346 6.13 -13.43 19.39
C ASN A 346 5.98 -13.39 17.87
N GLU A 347 6.58 -12.40 17.20
CA GLU A 347 6.50 -12.19 15.76
C GLU A 347 7.76 -12.66 15.01
N MET A 348 8.73 -13.25 15.72
CA MET A 348 9.96 -13.77 15.10
C MET A 348 9.67 -14.79 14.00
N ASP A 349 8.64 -15.64 14.13
CA ASP A 349 8.29 -16.62 13.10
C ASP A 349 7.93 -15.93 11.76
N TYR A 350 7.27 -14.77 11.81
CA TYR A 350 6.93 -13.98 10.62
C TYR A 350 8.16 -13.40 9.94
N LEU A 351 9.15 -12.93 10.72
CA LEU A 351 10.44 -12.48 10.18
C LEU A 351 11.11 -13.61 9.39
N HIS A 352 11.16 -14.82 9.93
CA HIS A 352 11.79 -15.96 9.26
C HIS A 352 11.03 -16.38 7.99
N GLU A 353 9.69 -16.27 7.96
CA GLU A 353 8.92 -16.49 6.73
C GLU A 353 9.25 -15.46 5.64
N ILE A 354 9.40 -14.20 6.02
CA ILE A 354 9.81 -13.11 5.12
C ILE A 354 11.21 -13.39 4.57
N GLU A 355 12.20 -13.70 5.42
CA GLU A 355 13.56 -14.02 4.99
C GLU A 355 13.61 -15.24 4.07
N LYS A 356 12.78 -16.26 4.34
CA LYS A 356 12.72 -17.47 3.52
C LYS A 356 12.18 -17.19 2.12
N LEU A 357 11.19 -16.32 2.00
CA LEU A 357 10.56 -15.98 0.71
C LEU A 357 11.43 -15.02 -0.10
N THR A 358 11.96 -13.98 0.56
CA THR A 358 12.86 -13.00 -0.06
C THR A 358 14.24 -13.56 -0.34
N LYS A 359 14.61 -14.66 0.34
CA LYS A 359 15.96 -15.25 0.36
C LYS A 359 17.05 -14.30 0.87
N VAL A 360 16.66 -13.22 1.56
CA VAL A 360 17.56 -12.24 2.14
C VAL A 360 17.43 -12.29 3.65
N ARG A 361 18.56 -12.39 4.35
CA ARG A 361 18.58 -12.32 5.81
C ARG A 361 18.64 -10.86 6.24
N MET A 362 17.76 -10.49 7.15
CA MET A 362 17.78 -9.16 7.76
C MET A 362 18.86 -9.11 8.83
N LEU A 363 19.64 -8.04 8.84
CA LEU A 363 20.68 -7.85 9.84
C LEU A 363 20.06 -7.34 11.15
N PRO A 364 20.44 -7.89 12.31
CA PRO A 364 19.99 -7.33 13.58
C PRO A 364 20.62 -5.95 13.77
N LEU A 365 19.80 -4.95 14.09
CA LEU A 365 20.27 -3.62 14.47
C LEU A 365 20.03 -3.40 15.96
N LYS A 366 21.04 -2.88 16.65
CA LYS A 366 20.92 -2.50 18.05
C LYS A 366 20.22 -1.14 18.14
N PRO A 367 19.17 -0.98 18.97
CA PRO A 367 18.57 0.32 19.24
C PRO A 367 19.61 1.34 19.73
N PRO A 368 19.60 2.57 19.20
CA PRO A 368 20.45 3.64 19.73
C PRO A 368 20.08 3.99 21.17
N THR A 369 21.09 4.43 21.93
CA THR A 369 20.89 5.02 23.26
C THR A 369 20.35 6.46 23.13
N GLU A 370 19.88 7.02 24.24
CA GLU A 370 19.45 8.44 24.26
C GLU A 370 20.62 9.39 24.02
N GLU A 371 21.81 9.08 24.53
CA GLU A 371 23.01 9.86 24.27
C GLU A 371 23.42 9.83 22.79
N GLU A 372 23.30 8.67 22.14
CA GLU A 372 23.57 8.53 20.71
C GLU A 372 22.57 9.35 19.88
N ALA A 373 21.28 9.29 20.23
CA ALA A 373 20.24 10.08 19.58
C ALA A 373 20.46 11.58 19.76
N PHE A 374 20.78 12.03 20.97
CA PHE A 374 21.08 13.44 21.25
C PHE A 374 22.27 13.94 20.43
N ARG A 375 23.34 13.14 20.32
CA ARG A 375 24.48 13.48 19.46
C ARG A 375 24.10 13.57 17.98
N GLY A 376 23.21 12.68 17.52
CA GLY A 376 22.64 12.72 16.17
C GLY A 376 21.89 14.01 15.89
N GLN A 377 20.98 14.41 16.80
CA GLN A 377 20.24 15.66 16.69
C GLN A 377 21.15 16.89 16.66
N VAL A 378 22.16 16.94 17.53
CA VAL A 378 23.14 18.03 17.54
C VAL A 378 23.93 18.09 16.24
N ALA A 379 24.33 16.93 15.68
CA ALA A 379 25.03 16.88 14.40
C ALA A 379 24.16 17.40 13.23
N SER A 380 22.88 17.00 13.20
CA SER A 380 21.90 17.48 12.22
C SER A 380 21.70 19.00 12.33
N ALA A 381 21.47 19.52 13.53
CA ALA A 381 21.33 20.96 13.79
C ALA A 381 22.58 21.76 13.36
N VAL A 382 23.78 21.21 13.55
CA VAL A 382 25.03 21.85 13.08
C VAL A 382 25.07 21.92 11.54
N ASN A 383 24.63 20.87 10.84
CA ASN A 383 24.57 20.88 9.37
C ASN A 383 23.53 21.90 8.85
N ASP A 384 22.39 22.01 9.51
CA ASP A 384 21.37 23.02 9.19
C ASP A 384 21.92 24.43 9.35
N ILE A 385 22.60 24.72 10.47
CA ILE A 385 23.27 26.01 10.70
C ILE A 385 24.30 26.29 9.62
N GLN A 386 25.12 25.31 9.23
CA GLN A 386 26.10 25.49 8.14
C GLN A 386 25.44 25.83 6.81
N THR A 387 24.28 25.23 6.53
CA THR A 387 23.48 25.53 5.32
C THR A 387 22.89 26.93 5.39
N LEU A 388 22.36 27.34 6.55
CA LEU A 388 21.82 28.68 6.78
C LEU A 388 22.89 29.77 6.66
N ILE A 389 24.12 29.51 7.11
CA ILE A 389 25.25 30.46 6.97
C ILE A 389 25.58 30.74 5.49
N GLN A 390 25.35 29.77 4.60
CA GLN A 390 25.57 29.94 3.17
C GLN A 390 24.45 30.73 2.48
N ASP A 391 23.33 30.99 3.16
CA ASP A 391 22.20 31.73 2.61
C ASP A 391 22.48 33.26 2.60
N PRO A 392 22.49 33.92 1.42
CA PRO A 392 22.76 35.35 1.31
C PRO A 392 21.70 36.24 1.97
N THR A 393 20.54 35.69 2.36
CA THR A 393 19.49 36.45 3.06
C THR A 393 19.82 36.76 4.50
N THR A 394 20.89 36.19 5.06
CA THR A 394 21.34 36.41 6.44
C THR A 394 21.99 37.79 6.66
N GLU A 395 22.46 38.46 5.60
CA GLU A 395 23.13 39.77 5.68
C GLU A 395 22.26 40.85 6.35
N LYS A 396 20.94 40.81 6.14
CA LYS A 396 19.99 41.78 6.72
C LYS A 396 19.87 41.71 8.25
N TYR A 397 20.41 40.66 8.87
CA TYR A 397 20.38 40.48 10.33
C TYR A 397 21.71 40.85 11.01
N GLN A 398 22.73 41.29 10.27
CA GLN A 398 24.06 41.56 10.80
C GLN A 398 24.08 42.60 11.93
N GLU A 399 23.33 43.70 11.81
CA GLU A 399 23.28 44.73 12.86
C GLU A 399 22.66 44.18 14.16
N ALA A 400 21.56 43.42 14.05
CA ALA A 400 20.92 42.80 15.21
C ALA A 400 21.80 41.71 15.83
N ALA A 401 22.53 40.94 15.02
CA ALA A 401 23.48 39.96 15.51
C ALA A 401 24.67 40.61 16.24
N ALA A 402 25.17 41.76 15.75
CA ALA A 402 26.22 42.52 16.42
C ALA A 402 25.76 43.03 17.79
N GLN A 403 24.54 43.55 17.90
CA GLN A 403 23.94 43.94 19.19
C GLN A 403 23.85 42.75 20.16
N LEU A 404 23.40 41.58 19.70
CA LEU A 404 23.35 40.38 20.55
C LEU A 404 24.72 39.95 21.05
N LEU A 405 25.78 40.11 20.25
CA LEU A 405 27.15 39.77 20.62
C LEU A 405 27.79 40.77 21.60
N GLU A 406 27.26 41.99 21.71
CA GLU A 406 27.68 42.96 22.74
C GLU A 406 27.17 42.55 24.13
N ASP A 407 25.94 42.04 24.21
CA ASP A 407 25.29 41.68 25.47
C ASP A 407 25.56 40.23 25.91
N HIS A 408 25.83 39.32 24.96
CA HIS A 408 25.98 37.88 25.23
C HIS A 408 27.21 37.27 24.52
N PRO A 409 27.94 36.34 25.17
CA PRO A 409 29.04 35.63 24.53
C PRO A 409 28.53 34.75 23.38
N ALA A 410 29.29 34.68 22.29
CA ALA A 410 28.90 33.95 21.07
C ALA A 410 28.52 32.48 21.34
N VAL A 411 29.20 31.83 22.30
CA VAL A 411 28.92 30.44 22.70
C VAL A 411 27.51 30.28 23.26
N GLU A 412 27.01 31.25 24.02
CA GLU A 412 25.67 31.20 24.63
C GLU A 412 24.59 31.34 23.56
N LEU A 413 24.80 32.24 22.59
CA LEU A 413 23.88 32.41 21.45
C LEU A 413 23.83 31.16 20.57
N VAL A 414 24.99 30.55 20.26
CA VAL A 414 25.05 29.31 19.49
C VAL A 414 24.44 28.14 20.25
N ALA A 415 24.64 28.06 21.57
CA ALA A 415 24.01 27.04 22.40
C ALA A 415 22.48 27.21 22.43
N ALA A 416 21.98 28.45 22.53
CA ALA A 416 20.55 28.74 22.47
C ALA A 416 19.94 28.35 21.12
N LEU A 417 20.64 28.65 20.01
CA LEU A 417 20.21 28.24 18.67
C LEU A 417 20.20 26.73 18.50
N LEU A 418 21.27 26.03 18.93
CA LEU A 418 21.31 24.57 18.90
C LEU A 418 20.17 23.96 19.72
N ASN A 419 19.88 24.51 20.90
CA ASN A 419 18.78 24.05 21.73
C ASN A 419 17.40 24.25 21.05
N ASP A 420 17.21 25.35 20.32
CA ASP A 420 15.97 25.62 19.56
C ASP A 420 15.80 24.69 18.34
N LEU A 421 16.91 24.34 17.68
CA LEU A 421 16.90 23.44 16.52
C LEU A 421 16.82 21.95 16.89
N THR A 422 17.29 21.55 18.08
CA THR A 422 17.16 20.17 18.57
C THR A 422 15.72 19.86 19.01
N LYS A 423 15.28 18.62 18.78
CA LYS A 423 13.90 18.18 19.08
C LYS A 423 13.76 17.81 20.56
N ASP A 424 12.56 17.99 21.11
CA ASP A 424 12.27 17.61 22.50
C ASP A 424 12.56 16.13 22.77
N SER A 425 13.19 15.85 23.91
CA SER A 425 13.55 14.49 24.31
C SER A 425 12.33 13.68 24.73
N ALA A 426 12.47 12.34 24.75
CA ALA A 426 11.42 11.43 25.21
C ALA A 426 11.00 11.69 26.68
N GLU A 427 11.89 12.26 27.49
CA GLU A 427 11.64 12.65 28.87
C GLU A 427 10.78 13.92 28.98
N GLN A 428 10.95 14.85 28.04
CA GLN A 428 10.20 16.11 27.99
C GLN A 428 8.79 15.90 27.45
N VAL A 429 8.63 15.06 26.42
CA VAL A 429 7.34 14.74 25.80
C VAL A 429 7.09 13.22 25.81
N PRO A 430 6.46 12.69 26.88
CA PRO A 430 6.12 11.27 26.95
C PRO A 430 4.98 10.97 25.99
N VAL A 431 5.23 10.07 25.03
CA VAL A 431 4.24 9.61 24.06
C VAL A 431 3.91 8.15 24.33
N LYS A 432 2.63 7.85 24.51
CA LYS A 432 2.16 6.48 24.69
C LYS A 432 1.38 6.03 23.46
N ILE A 433 1.91 5.02 22.76
CA ILE A 433 1.21 4.33 21.68
C ILE A 433 0.46 3.14 22.28
N THR A 434 -0.83 3.01 22.00
CA THR A 434 -1.65 1.93 22.54
C THR A 434 -1.20 0.60 21.92
N PRO A 435 -0.88 -0.42 22.74
CA PRO A 435 -0.33 -1.66 22.21
C PRO A 435 -1.26 -2.41 21.26
N GLU A 436 -0.70 -3.06 20.25
CA GLU A 436 -1.44 -4.03 19.44
C GLU A 436 -1.20 -5.45 19.90
N ARG A 437 -2.21 -6.30 19.68
CA ARG A 437 -2.03 -7.73 19.86
C ARG A 437 -1.01 -8.24 18.83
N PRO A 438 -0.04 -9.07 19.25
CA PRO A 438 0.87 -9.72 18.32
C PRO A 438 0.09 -10.53 17.28
N LEU A 439 0.67 -10.71 16.11
CA LEU A 439 0.09 -11.58 15.10
C LEU A 439 -0.13 -13.00 15.66
N PRO A 440 -1.23 -13.69 15.28
CA PRO A 440 -1.49 -15.03 15.76
C PRO A 440 -0.32 -15.95 15.43
N ARG A 441 0.11 -16.80 16.36
CA ARG A 441 1.10 -17.83 16.03
C ARG A 441 0.51 -18.76 14.98
N ARG A 442 1.12 -18.83 13.80
CA ARG A 442 0.83 -19.90 12.83
C ARG A 442 1.28 -21.21 13.47
N LYS A 443 0.34 -21.96 14.04
CA LYS A 443 0.63 -23.36 14.40
C LYS A 443 0.99 -24.05 13.10
N ASN A 444 2.20 -24.59 13.04
CA ASN A 444 2.56 -25.58 12.04
C ASN A 444 1.48 -26.68 12.08
N ASP A 445 0.64 -26.76 11.05
CA ASP A 445 -0.16 -27.94 10.75
C ASP A 445 0.78 -29.07 10.31
N ARG A 446 1.65 -29.50 11.22
CA ARG A 446 2.23 -30.83 11.17
C ARG A 446 1.09 -31.77 11.51
N LYS A 447 0.47 -32.34 10.47
CA LYS A 447 -0.31 -33.58 10.46
C LYS A 447 -0.35 -34.24 11.84
N GLY A 448 -1.38 -33.94 12.61
CA GLY A 448 -1.75 -34.72 13.78
C GLY A 448 -2.19 -36.08 13.31
N GLY A 449 -1.23 -36.99 13.10
CA GLY A 449 -1.50 -38.39 12.90
C GLY A 449 -2.25 -38.90 14.11
N PHE A 450 -3.51 -39.29 13.90
CA PHE A 450 -4.26 -40.17 14.78
C PHE A 450 -3.43 -41.44 15.01
N ARG A 451 -2.57 -41.45 16.03
CA ARG A 451 -2.03 -42.68 16.59
C ARG A 451 -3.12 -43.26 17.48
N GLY A 452 -3.91 -44.15 16.89
CA GLY A 452 -4.76 -45.06 17.63
C GLY A 452 -3.92 -45.85 18.63
N HIS A 453 -4.03 -45.52 19.91
CA HIS A 453 -3.60 -46.40 20.99
C HIS A 453 -4.74 -47.35 21.33
N GLY A 454 -4.91 -48.37 20.48
CA GLY A 454 -5.53 -49.63 20.88
C GLY A 454 -4.52 -50.45 21.67
N LYS A 455 -4.52 -50.31 23.00
CA LYS A 455 -3.95 -51.34 23.89
C LYS A 455 -4.99 -51.72 24.92
N GLY A 456 -5.36 -53.00 24.84
CA GLY A 456 -6.39 -53.64 25.62
C GLY A 456 -6.25 -53.43 27.12
N ASN A 457 -7.40 -53.35 27.77
CA ASN A 457 -7.53 -53.93 29.10
C ASN A 457 -8.91 -54.61 29.19
N ARG A 458 -8.90 -55.92 28.93
CA ARG A 458 -9.96 -56.84 29.34
C ARG A 458 -9.96 -56.87 30.87
N ARG A 459 -11.05 -56.45 31.51
CA ARG A 459 -11.46 -57.05 32.79
C ARG A 459 -12.97 -57.28 32.79
N ASN A 460 -13.29 -58.58 32.80
CA ASN A 460 -14.57 -59.17 33.13
C ASN A 460 -15.16 -58.56 34.39
N PHE A 461 -16.45 -58.25 34.36
CA PHE A 461 -17.33 -58.54 35.49
C PHE A 461 -18.68 -59.05 34.95
N HIS A 462 -18.95 -60.31 35.26
CA HIS A 462 -20.26 -60.92 35.19
C HIS A 462 -21.22 -60.22 36.17
N ARG A 463 -22.47 -60.01 35.75
CA ARG A 463 -23.66 -60.54 36.45
C ARG A 463 -24.95 -60.26 35.64
N GLU A 464 -25.48 -61.35 35.10
CA GLU A 464 -26.85 -61.83 35.28
C GLU A 464 -27.93 -60.84 35.75
N SER A 465 -29.05 -60.81 35.02
CA SER A 465 -30.39 -61.20 35.52
C SER A 465 -31.54 -60.39 34.91
N GLN A 466 -32.39 -61.09 34.16
CA GLN A 466 -33.87 -61.07 34.17
C GLN A 466 -34.61 -59.73 33.93
N ARG A 467 -35.40 -59.57 32.86
CA ARG A 467 -36.75 -60.10 32.52
C ARG A 467 -37.84 -59.01 32.70
N HIS A 468 -38.81 -59.11 31.79
CA HIS A 468 -40.18 -58.57 31.77
C HIS A 468 -40.37 -57.11 31.30
N PHE A 469 -41.04 -56.85 30.16
CA PHE A 469 -42.45 -57.03 29.73
C PHE A 469 -43.42 -55.94 30.23
N ASN A 470 -44.14 -55.35 29.26
CA ASN A 470 -45.33 -54.47 29.35
C ASN A 470 -45.12 -53.09 29.99
N GLY A 471 -45.73 -52.01 29.52
CA GLY A 471 -46.79 -51.82 28.53
C GLY A 471 -47.63 -50.60 28.93
N ARG A 472 -48.19 -49.93 27.92
CA ARG A 472 -49.36 -49.03 27.97
C ARG A 472 -49.24 -47.59 28.54
N ARG A 473 -49.41 -46.67 27.58
CA ARG A 473 -50.50 -45.67 27.45
C ARG A 473 -50.67 -44.56 28.50
N ASN A 474 -50.70 -43.36 27.91
CA ASN A 474 -51.69 -42.29 28.03
C ASN A 474 -51.51 -41.18 29.08
N ASN A 475 -51.18 -40.00 28.53
CA ASN A 475 -52.08 -38.85 28.38
C ASN A 475 -52.29 -37.93 29.60
N HIS A 476 -51.79 -36.69 29.52
CA HIS A 476 -52.50 -35.40 29.73
C HIS A 476 -51.49 -34.23 29.81
N ARG A 477 -51.49 -33.31 28.82
CA ARG A 477 -52.16 -31.98 28.82
C ARG A 477 -51.61 -30.96 29.84
N ARG A 478 -51.02 -29.87 29.32
CA ARG A 478 -51.34 -28.43 29.53
C ARG A 478 -50.17 -27.58 29.00
N HIS A 479 -50.32 -26.80 27.92
CA HIS A 479 -50.89 -25.45 27.76
C HIS A 479 -49.96 -24.28 28.14
N ARG A 480 -49.89 -23.31 27.20
CA ARG A 480 -49.57 -21.87 27.32
C ARG A 480 -48.08 -21.49 27.44
N ASP A 481 -47.59 -20.39 26.88
CA ASP A 481 -48.15 -19.34 26.01
C ASP A 481 -47.00 -18.51 25.42
N GLY A 482 -47.26 -17.86 24.28
CA GLY A 482 -47.02 -16.42 24.12
C GLY A 482 -45.59 -15.91 24.02
N ASN A 483 -45.07 -15.91 22.80
CA ASN A 483 -43.88 -15.16 22.38
C ASN A 483 -44.33 -13.77 21.89
N GLN A 484 -44.00 -12.69 22.61
CA GLN A 484 -44.06 -11.31 22.10
C GLN A 484 -42.83 -10.52 22.57
N LYS A 485 -42.04 -10.07 21.60
CA LYS A 485 -40.95 -9.09 21.74
C LYS A 485 -41.55 -7.67 21.70
N PRO A 486 -41.05 -6.70 22.48
CA PRO A 486 -41.26 -5.29 22.18
C PRO A 486 -40.07 -4.67 21.43
N ALA A 487 -40.42 -3.80 20.49
CA ALA A 487 -39.53 -2.93 19.72
C ALA A 487 -39.16 -1.67 20.53
N PHE A 488 -37.90 -1.24 20.42
CA PHE A 488 -37.42 0.03 20.98
C PHE A 488 -37.63 1.19 19.99
N ARG A 489 -38.28 2.27 20.45
CA ARG A 489 -38.42 3.57 19.77
C ARG A 489 -37.33 4.53 20.24
N LEU A 490 -36.83 5.32 19.29
CA LEU A 490 -35.96 6.49 19.46
C LEU A 490 -36.75 7.68 20.05
N HIS A 491 -36.11 8.44 20.94
CA HIS A 491 -36.55 9.76 21.38
C HIS A 491 -35.59 10.86 20.89
N HIS A 492 -36.18 11.87 20.27
CA HIS A 492 -35.63 13.20 19.98
C HIS A 492 -35.98 14.15 21.14
N LYS A 493 -35.06 15.08 21.45
CA LYS A 493 -35.24 16.45 22.02
C LYS A 493 -33.83 17.07 22.07
N GLU A 494 -33.47 18.15 21.36
CA GLU A 494 -33.87 19.57 21.56
C GLU A 494 -33.87 19.97 23.03
N ASP A 495 -32.74 20.50 23.51
CA ASP A 495 -32.47 21.93 23.70
C ASP A 495 -30.97 22.21 23.59
#